data_AF-A0A7I0HX17-F1
#
_entry.id   AF-A0A7I0HX17-F1
#
_cell.length_a   1.000
_cell.length_b   1.000
_cell.length_c   1.000
_cell.angle_alpha   90.00
_cell.angle_beta   90.00
_cell.angle_gamma   90.00
#
_symmetry.space_group_name_H-M   'P 1'
#
loop_
_entity.id
_entity.type
_entity.pdbx_description
1 polymer ?
#
loop_
_entity_poly.entity_id
_entity_poly.type
_entity_poly.pdbx_seq_one_letter_code
_entity_poly.pdbx_strand_id
1 'polypeptide(L)'
;MIRYLVLVIFLLVNISVFTEPNEEISKPLLRVFPTFRPEECEDWAIMPFVCKRCLWEGKRYAQEIRFYDDGPFRTHGCYTEKKGFEVLGEK
;
A
#
# COMPACT_ATOMS: atom_id res chain seq x y z
N MET A 1 -9.56 1.46 46.94
CA MET A 1 -9.23 2.58 46.02
C MET A 1 -7.88 2.41 45.34
N ILE A 2 -6.79 2.09 46.06
CA ILE A 2 -5.43 1.92 45.51
C ILE A 2 -5.31 0.82 44.42
N ARG A 3 -6.03 -0.30 44.54
CA ARG A 3 -6.04 -1.39 43.54
C ARG A 3 -6.52 -0.98 42.14
N TYR A 4 -7.51 -0.09 42.06
CA TYR A 4 -8.02 0.42 40.79
C TYR A 4 -7.05 1.41 40.15
N LEU A 5 -6.34 2.19 40.98
CA LEU A 5 -5.31 3.13 40.55
C LEU A 5 -4.14 2.41 39.87
N VAL A 6 -3.69 1.28 40.43
CA VAL A 6 -2.62 0.45 39.83
C VAL A 6 -3.05 -0.13 38.49
N LEU A 7 -4.30 -0.61 38.38
CA LEU A 7 -4.85 -1.13 37.11
C LEU A 7 -4.95 -0.04 36.03
N VAL A 8 -5.37 1.18 36.40
CA VAL A 8 -5.45 2.32 35.48
C VAL A 8 -4.07 2.77 35.03
N ILE A 9 -3.09 2.83 35.93
CA ILE A 9 -1.70 3.17 35.59
C ILE A 9 -1.11 2.10 34.66
N PHE A 10 -1.35 0.81 34.93
CA PHE A 10 -0.87 -0.28 34.07
C PHE A 10 -1.52 -0.22 32.68
N LEU A 11 -2.81 0.09 32.58
CA LEU A 11 -3.50 0.27 31.31
C LEU A 11 -2.96 1.48 30.53
N LEU A 12 -2.70 2.61 31.19
CA LEU A 12 -2.16 3.81 30.55
C LEU A 12 -0.71 3.61 30.07
N VAL A 13 0.12 2.90 30.82
CA VAL A 13 1.52 2.61 30.44
C VAL A 13 1.59 1.70 29.21
N ASN A 14 0.67 0.74 29.06
CA ASN A 14 0.62 -0.12 27.88
C ASN A 14 0.18 0.62 26.61
N ILE A 15 -0.61 1.70 26.72
CA ILE A 15 -1.05 2.50 25.57
C ILE A 15 0.10 3.35 25.01
N SER A 16 1.01 3.85 25.86
CA SER A 16 2.12 4.72 25.44
C SER A 16 3.28 4.02 24.72
N VAL A 17 3.29 2.69 24.62
CA VAL A 17 4.32 1.93 23.88
C VAL A 17 3.95 1.75 22.41
N PHE A 18 2.72 2.11 22.02
CA PHE A 18 2.25 1.94 20.65
C PHE A 18 2.20 3.27 19.92
N THR A 19 2.84 3.29 18.75
CA THR A 19 2.80 4.33 17.72
C THR A 19 3.88 5.41 17.84
N GLU A 20 5.12 5.01 17.60
CA GLU A 20 5.99 5.88 16.80
C GLU A 20 5.38 5.98 15.39
N PRO A 21 5.27 7.19 14.81
CA PRO A 21 4.87 7.33 13.42
C PRO A 21 5.94 6.66 12.56
N ASN A 22 5.52 5.66 11.79
CA ASN A 22 6.40 4.97 10.88
C ASN A 22 6.78 5.94 9.74
N GLU A 23 7.94 6.58 9.87
CA GLU A 23 8.39 7.61 8.94
C GLU A 23 8.80 6.97 7.60
N GLU A 24 8.40 7.62 6.51
CA GLU A 24 8.79 7.17 5.18
C GLU A 24 10.28 7.52 4.95
N ILE A 25 11.13 6.50 4.83
CA ILE A 25 12.59 6.63 4.72
C ILE A 25 13.00 7.32 3.41
N SER A 26 12.24 7.12 2.35
CA SER A 26 12.64 7.55 1.00
C SER A 26 11.47 7.82 0.08
N LYS A 27 11.76 8.47 -1.05
CA LYS A 27 10.75 8.77 -2.07
C LYS A 27 10.09 7.48 -2.58
N PRO A 28 8.76 7.49 -2.82
CA PRO A 28 8.07 6.33 -3.35
C PRO A 28 8.58 5.94 -4.73
N LEU A 29 8.73 4.63 -4.96
CA LEU A 29 9.11 4.07 -6.24
C LEU A 29 7.86 3.60 -6.99
N LEU A 30 7.60 4.21 -8.15
CA LEU A 30 6.54 3.78 -9.05
C LEU A 30 7.09 2.83 -10.12
N ARG A 31 6.59 1.60 -10.15
CA ARG A 31 6.87 0.60 -11.18
C ARG A 31 5.66 0.47 -12.08
N VAL A 32 5.76 1.02 -13.29
CA VAL A 32 4.73 0.87 -14.32
C VAL A 32 5.07 -0.33 -15.16
N PHE A 33 4.17 -1.31 -15.21
CA PHE A 33 4.35 -2.48 -16.05
C PHE A 33 4.13 -2.08 -17.52
N PRO A 34 4.89 -2.66 -18.47
CA PRO A 34 4.54 -2.62 -19.88
C PRO A 34 3.08 -3.01 -20.08
N THR A 35 2.45 -2.51 -21.14
CA THR A 35 1.11 -2.96 -21.49
C THR A 35 1.19 -4.41 -21.97
N PHE A 36 0.79 -5.33 -21.10
CA PHE A 36 0.70 -6.75 -21.38
C PHE A 36 -0.69 -7.11 -21.91
N ARG A 37 -0.81 -8.30 -22.50
CA ARG A 37 -2.13 -8.84 -22.83
C ARG A 37 -2.83 -9.36 -21.56
N PRO A 38 -4.17 -9.42 -21.51
CA PRO A 38 -4.88 -9.90 -20.32
C PRO A 38 -4.45 -11.31 -19.85
N GLU A 39 -4.08 -12.19 -20.77
CA GLU A 39 -3.54 -13.52 -20.50
C GLU A 39 -2.19 -13.49 -19.77
N GLU A 40 -1.34 -12.52 -20.07
CA GLU A 40 0.00 -12.37 -19.46
C GLU A 40 -0.06 -11.78 -18.04
N CYS A 41 -1.20 -11.23 -17.62
CA CYS A 41 -1.35 -10.72 -16.25
C CYS A 41 -1.14 -11.80 -15.18
N GLU A 42 -1.42 -13.08 -15.47
CA GLU A 42 -1.22 -14.16 -14.50
C GLU A 42 0.25 -14.49 -14.26
N ASP A 43 1.07 -14.37 -15.31
CA ASP A 43 2.50 -14.69 -15.25
C ASP A 43 3.33 -13.54 -14.68
N TRP A 44 2.93 -12.30 -14.97
CA TRP A 44 3.76 -11.11 -14.70
C TRP A 44 3.26 -10.25 -13.54
N ALA A 45 1.96 -10.19 -13.26
CA ALA A 45 1.43 -9.29 -12.24
C ALA A 45 1.28 -9.99 -10.89
N ILE A 46 1.81 -9.34 -9.84
CA ILE A 46 1.61 -9.78 -8.45
C ILE A 46 0.12 -9.87 -8.09
N MET A 47 -0.70 -8.96 -8.64
CA MET A 47 -2.15 -8.95 -8.49
C MET A 47 -2.82 -9.07 -9.87
N PRO A 48 -3.00 -10.29 -10.41
CA PRO A 48 -3.53 -10.49 -11.77
C PRO A 48 -4.90 -9.87 -11.99
N PHE A 49 -5.79 -9.89 -10.98
CA PHE A 49 -7.11 -9.28 -11.07
C PHE A 49 -7.05 -7.76 -11.29
N VAL A 50 -6.14 -7.08 -10.58
CA VAL A 50 -5.92 -5.63 -10.72
C VAL A 50 -5.38 -5.33 -12.12
N CYS A 51 -4.41 -6.11 -12.58
CA CYS A 51 -3.84 -5.99 -13.92
C CYS A 51 -4.91 -6.13 -15.02
N LYS A 52 -5.71 -7.20 -15.00
CA LYS A 52 -6.78 -7.44 -15.98
C LYS A 52 -7.79 -6.29 -16.00
N ARG A 53 -8.16 -5.77 -14.82
CA ARG A 53 -9.06 -4.61 -14.71
C ARG A 53 -8.46 -3.35 -15.31
N CYS A 54 -7.19 -3.03 -15.00
CA CYS A 54 -6.53 -1.86 -15.57
C CYS A 54 -6.48 -1.96 -17.10
N LEU A 55 -6.14 -3.13 -17.65
CA LEU A 55 -6.10 -3.35 -19.09
C LEU A 55 -7.48 -3.21 -19.75
N TRP A 56 -8.55 -3.70 -19.12
CA TRP A 56 -9.92 -3.49 -19.61
C TRP A 56 -10.33 -2.01 -19.64
N GLU A 57 -9.80 -1.19 -18.74
CA GLU A 57 -9.97 0.26 -18.74
C GLU A 57 -9.00 1.00 -19.70
N GLY A 58 -8.17 0.28 -20.45
CA GLY A 58 -7.15 0.85 -21.34
C GLY A 58 -5.97 1.50 -20.60
N LYS A 59 -5.77 1.14 -19.32
CA LYS A 59 -4.71 1.65 -18.45
C LYS A 59 -3.61 0.61 -18.26
N ARG A 60 -2.43 1.06 -17.83
CA ARG A 60 -1.33 0.16 -17.46
C ARG A 60 -1.46 -0.29 -16.01
N TYR A 61 -1.07 -1.52 -15.72
CA TYR A 61 -0.89 -1.95 -14.34
C TYR A 61 0.35 -1.28 -13.74
N ALA A 62 0.27 -0.86 -12.48
CA ALA A 62 1.38 -0.24 -11.79
C ALA A 62 1.41 -0.63 -10.31
N GLN A 63 2.59 -0.48 -9.73
CA GLN A 63 2.87 -0.73 -8.33
C GLN A 63 3.61 0.48 -7.75
N GLU A 64 3.05 1.08 -6.71
CA GLU A 64 3.73 2.08 -5.88
C GLU A 64 4.34 1.37 -4.68
N ILE A 65 5.62 1.63 -4.43
CA ILE A 65 6.37 1.07 -3.31
C ILE A 65 6.82 2.21 -2.41
N ARG A 66 6.34 2.22 -1.17
CA ARG A 66 6.75 3.16 -0.12
C ARG A 66 7.68 2.44 0.85
N PHE A 67 8.73 3.13 1.30
CA PHE A 67 9.77 2.53 2.13
C PHE A 67 9.69 3.09 3.54
N TYR A 68 9.47 2.21 4.50
CA TYR A 68 9.35 2.52 5.92
C TYR A 68 10.36 1.71 6.74
N ASP A 69 10.55 2.05 8.01
CA ASP A 69 11.51 1.37 8.90
C ASP A 69 11.15 -0.10 9.16
N ASP A 70 9.85 -0.42 9.13
CA ASP A 70 9.35 -1.80 9.23
C ASP A 70 9.39 -2.58 7.90
N GLY A 71 9.65 -1.90 6.78
CA GLY A 71 9.83 -2.50 5.45
C GLY A 71 9.06 -1.81 4.32
N PRO A 72 9.17 -2.33 3.09
CA PRO A 72 8.51 -1.75 1.94
C PRO A 72 7.03 -2.12 1.89
N PHE A 73 6.15 -1.11 1.91
CA PHE A 73 4.73 -1.27 1.67
C PHE A 73 4.41 -1.10 0.18
N ARG A 74 3.59 -2.00 -0.37
CA ARG A 74 3.30 -2.06 -1.81
C ARG A 74 1.82 -1.83 -2.06
N THR A 75 1.51 -0.84 -2.87
CA THR A 75 0.15 -0.55 -3.33
C THR A 75 0.04 -0.86 -4.81
N HIS A 76 -1.04 -1.56 -5.18
CA HIS A 76 -1.29 -2.01 -6.54
C HIS A 76 -2.43 -1.21 -7.17
N GLY A 77 -2.24 -0.76 -8.41
CA GLY A 77 -3.19 0.13 -9.05
C GLY A 77 -3.01 0.22 -10.56
N CYS A 78 -3.68 1.20 -11.14
CA CYS A 78 -3.58 1.52 -12.56
C CYS A 78 -2.73 2.77 -12.78
N TYR A 79 -2.16 2.93 -13.96
CA TYR A 79 -1.37 4.09 -14.35
C TYR A 79 -1.78 4.61 -15.73
N THR A 80 -1.88 5.93 -15.83
CA THR A 80 -2.02 6.65 -17.09
C THR A 80 -1.07 7.84 -17.12
N GLU A 81 -0.64 8.27 -18.32
CA GLU A 81 0.26 9.43 -18.43
C GLU A 81 -0.40 10.75 -18.02
N LYS A 82 -1.73 10.82 -18.11
CA LYS A 82 -2.50 12.03 -17.78
C LYS A 82 -2.75 12.18 -16.28
N LYS A 83 -3.09 11.09 -15.59
CA LYS A 83 -3.49 11.12 -14.17
C LYS A 83 -2.41 10.58 -13.23
N GLY A 84 -1.43 9.86 -13.72
CA GLY A 84 -0.44 9.18 -12.89
C GLY A 84 -0.97 7.86 -12.33
N PHE A 85 -0.54 7.52 -11.12
CA PHE A 85 -0.93 6.30 -10.41
C PHE A 85 -2.29 6.47 -9.72
N GLU A 86 -3.15 5.47 -9.87
CA GLU A 86 -4.52 5.44 -9.32
C GLU A 86 -4.75 4.12 -8.59
N VAL A 87 -5.15 4.19 -7.32
CA VAL A 87 -5.53 2.99 -6.54
C VAL A 87 -6.95 2.58 -6.92
N LEU A 88 -7.17 1.28 -7.14
CA LEU A 88 -8.50 0.76 -7.41
C LEU A 88 -9.40 0.93 -6.19
N GLY A 89 -10.39 1.81 -6.27
CA GLY A 89 -11.39 2.02 -5.22
C GLY A 89 -11.42 3.44 -4.65
N GLU A 90 -10.42 4.27 -4.95
CA GLU A 90 -10.52 5.71 -4.72
C GLU A 90 -11.41 6.31 -5.82
N LYS A 91 -12.63 6.69 -5.44
CA LYS A 91 -13.61 7.39 -6.28
C LYS A 91 -13.74 8.82 -5.83
#